data_AF-A0A8T5KD10-F1
#
_entry.id   AF-A0A8T5KD10-F1
#
_cell.length_a   1.000
_cell.length_b   1.000
_cell.length_c   1.000
_cell.angle_alpha   90.00
_cell.angle_beta   90.00
_cell.angle_gamma   90.00
#
_symmetry.space_group_name_H-M   'P 1'
#
loop_
_entity.id
_entity.type
_entity.pdbx_description
1 polymer ?
#
loop_
_entity_poly.entity_id
_entity_poly.type
_entity_poly.pdbx_seq_one_letter_code
_entity_poly.pdbx_strand_id
1 'polypeptide(L)'
;MDNSVEPRRQVYFRLSSHLSQLSNEQLTRLLKNATSASEPNTALELGSDRVFAKRVPVTDLEHNNMLSTANYYRLPNYFNFTGGGGGLGVFREIVTYIKTTNWVLAGAIGCFPLLYHWRILPRSSAVKPLDEDDHREFVRRWNSNKRIDRFLRDKASAQYEELLSEVVDREVGQPRLGRQKGRERILRVTKSHPQPRSRGEEDTLVE
;
A
#
# COMPACT_ATOMS: atom_id res chain seq x y z
N MET A 1 14.74 28.32 7.69
CA MET A 1 14.43 26.89 7.88
C MET A 1 12.93 26.78 8.04
N ASP A 2 12.29 25.87 7.31
CA ASP A 2 10.84 25.70 7.39
C ASP A 2 10.47 25.12 8.78
N ASN A 3 9.84 25.95 9.62
CA ASN A 3 9.42 25.59 10.97
C ASN A 3 8.22 24.61 10.97
N SER A 4 7.66 24.27 9.79
CA SER A 4 6.55 23.33 9.65
C SER A 4 6.91 21.88 10.00
N VAL A 5 8.20 21.53 9.96
CA VAL A 5 8.70 20.15 10.16
C VAL A 5 8.86 19.80 11.65
N GLU A 6 9.13 20.79 12.51
CA GLU A 6 9.48 20.55 13.91
C GLU A 6 8.35 19.87 14.73
N PRO A 7 7.07 20.28 14.61
CA PRO A 7 5.96 19.55 15.25
C PRO A 7 5.86 18.08 14.78
N ARG A 8 6.13 17.83 13.49
CA ARG A 8 6.07 16.47 12.92
C ARG A 8 7.20 15.57 13.44
N ARG A 9 8.39 16.12 13.65
CA ARG A 9 9.51 15.40 14.29
C ARG A 9 9.18 15.01 15.73
N GLN A 10 8.59 15.93 16.50
CA GLN A 10 8.21 15.64 17.89
C GLN A 10 7.16 14.52 17.97
N VAL A 11 6.14 14.58 17.13
CA VAL A 11 5.11 13.52 17.01
C VAL A 11 5.76 12.20 16.57
N TYR A 12 6.67 12.24 15.58
CA TYR A 12 7.45 11.08 15.14
C TYR A 12 8.17 10.39 16.28
N PHE A 13 9.04 11.10 17.00
CA PHE A 13 9.84 10.47 18.04
C PHE A 13 8.99 9.94 19.20
N ARG A 14 7.91 10.64 19.57
CA ARG A 14 6.96 10.16 20.59
C ARG A 14 6.29 8.85 20.18
N LEU A 15 5.66 8.83 19.00
CA LEU A 15 4.91 7.67 18.52
C LEU A 15 5.81 6.49 18.15
N SER A 16 6.96 6.75 17.52
CA SER A 16 7.92 5.71 17.18
C SER A 16 8.50 5.03 18.42
N SER A 17 8.83 5.81 19.45
CA SER A 17 9.32 5.28 20.74
C SER A 17 8.25 4.45 21.44
N HIS A 18 7.01 4.96 21.51
CA HIS A 18 5.89 4.25 22.13
C HIS A 18 5.62 2.92 21.42
N LEU A 19 5.49 2.92 20.10
CA LEU A 19 5.23 1.70 19.32
C LEU A 19 6.38 0.69 19.41
N SER A 20 7.63 1.16 19.50
CA SER A 20 8.81 0.30 19.65
C SER A 20 8.81 -0.46 20.98
N GLN A 21 8.27 0.14 22.05
CA GLN A 21 8.19 -0.47 23.38
C GLN A 21 7.10 -1.54 23.51
N LEU A 22 6.14 -1.59 22.59
CA LEU A 22 5.07 -2.59 22.63
C LEU A 22 5.61 -3.97 22.22
N SER A 23 5.25 -5.00 22.99
CA SER A 23 5.47 -6.40 22.65
C SER A 23 4.59 -6.83 21.46
N ASN A 24 4.91 -7.98 20.86
CA ASN A 24 4.10 -8.52 19.77
C ASN A 24 2.67 -8.84 20.22
N GLU A 25 2.50 -9.30 21.46
CA GLU A 25 1.19 -9.57 22.07
C GLU A 25 0.41 -8.28 22.30
N GLN A 26 1.08 -7.22 22.79
CA GLN A 26 0.47 -5.92 22.99
C GLN A 26 0.03 -5.30 21.66
N LEU A 27 0.88 -5.32 20.63
CA LEU A 27 0.53 -4.86 19.28
C LEU A 27 -0.63 -5.67 18.68
N THR A 28 -0.62 -6.98 18.84
CA THR A 28 -1.70 -7.85 18.34
C THR A 28 -3.04 -7.53 19.02
N ARG A 29 -3.04 -7.28 20.34
CA ARG A 29 -4.26 -6.86 21.07
C ARG A 29 -4.74 -5.48 20.61
N LEU A 30 -3.81 -4.54 20.42
CA LEU A 30 -4.12 -3.20 19.92
C LEU A 30 -4.80 -3.27 18.55
N LEU A 31 -4.28 -4.10 17.64
CA LEU A 31 -4.87 -4.33 16.31
C LEU A 31 -6.26 -4.98 16.38
N LYS A 32 -6.47 -5.94 17.27
CA LYS A 32 -7.78 -6.60 17.45
C LYS A 32 -8.86 -5.64 17.98
N ASN A 33 -8.47 -4.68 18.81
CA ASN A 33 -9.40 -3.74 19.45
C ASN A 33 -9.64 -2.47 18.65
N ALA A 34 -8.93 -2.28 17.54
CA ALA A 34 -8.99 -1.07 16.75
C ALA A 34 -10.31 -0.96 15.95
N THR A 35 -10.82 0.27 15.83
CA THR A 35 -12.08 0.53 15.14
C THR A 35 -11.92 0.28 13.65
N SER A 36 -12.72 -0.64 13.10
CA SER A 36 -12.64 -1.10 11.71
C SER A 36 -12.73 0.05 10.69
N ALA A 37 -11.58 0.49 10.18
CA ALA A 37 -11.46 0.70 8.75
C ALA A 37 -11.30 -0.70 8.13
N SER A 38 -11.89 -0.93 6.97
CA SER A 38 -11.88 -2.23 6.28
C SER A 38 -10.46 -2.82 6.23
N GLU A 39 -10.29 -4.09 6.58
CA GLU A 39 -9.05 -4.83 6.33
C GLU A 39 -8.56 -4.55 4.90
N PRO A 40 -7.27 -4.29 4.67
CA PRO A 40 -6.11 -4.44 5.58
C PRO A 40 -5.77 -3.20 6.44
N ASN A 41 -6.62 -2.19 6.47
CA ASN A 41 -6.29 -0.85 6.94
C ASN A 41 -7.03 -0.53 8.24
N THR A 42 -6.33 -0.23 9.32
CA THR A 42 -6.92 -0.11 10.67
C THR A 42 -6.41 1.13 11.38
N ALA A 43 -7.29 1.88 12.05
CA ALA A 43 -6.87 3.04 12.82
C ALA A 43 -6.63 2.65 14.29
N LEU A 44 -5.40 2.82 14.75
CA LEU A 44 -4.93 2.61 16.11
C LEU A 44 -5.07 3.92 16.91
N GLU A 45 -5.74 3.85 18.04
CA GLU A 45 -5.81 4.97 18.99
C GLU A 45 -4.68 4.79 20.02
N LEU A 46 -3.77 5.79 20.12
CA LEU A 46 -2.61 5.82 21.01
C LEU A 46 -2.67 7.08 21.87
N GLY A 47 -3.45 7.03 22.94
CA GLY A 47 -3.72 8.22 23.76
C GLY A 47 -4.57 9.22 22.98
N SER A 48 -4.04 10.42 22.74
CA SER A 48 -4.68 11.45 21.91
C SER A 48 -4.35 11.34 20.41
N ASP A 49 -3.40 10.48 20.06
CA ASP A 49 -2.92 10.33 18.69
C ASP A 49 -3.64 9.19 17.97
N ARG A 50 -3.89 9.37 16.67
CA ARG A 50 -4.48 8.34 15.82
C ARG A 50 -3.49 7.95 14.72
N VAL A 51 -3.12 6.68 14.68
CA VAL A 51 -2.16 6.11 13.73
C VAL A 51 -2.86 5.13 12.82
N PHE A 52 -2.52 5.13 11.55
CA PHE A 52 -3.02 4.18 10.57
C PHE A 52 -2.08 2.97 10.47
N ALA A 53 -2.59 1.80 10.78
CA ALA A 53 -1.91 0.53 10.61
C ALA A 53 -2.38 -0.14 9.32
N LYS A 54 -1.44 -0.49 8.45
CA LYS A 54 -1.66 -1.40 7.33
C LYS A 54 -1.15 -2.79 7.72
N ARG A 55 -1.96 -3.81 7.46
CA ARG A 55 -1.61 -5.23 7.65
C ARG A 55 -1.41 -5.89 6.30
N VAL A 56 -0.18 -6.23 5.96
CA VAL A 56 0.15 -6.83 4.65
C VAL A 56 0.61 -8.26 4.85
N PRO A 57 -0.02 -9.27 4.22
CA PRO A 57 0.49 -10.64 4.29
C PRO A 57 1.92 -10.71 3.77
N VAL A 58 2.80 -11.44 4.44
CA VAL A 58 4.21 -11.63 4.06
C VAL A 58 4.36 -13.08 3.63
N THR A 59 4.59 -13.31 2.34
CA THR A 59 4.78 -14.66 1.81
C THR A 59 6.07 -15.27 2.35
N ASP A 60 6.17 -16.60 2.40
CA ASP A 60 7.41 -17.26 2.83
C ASP A 60 8.62 -16.88 1.98
N LEU A 61 8.40 -16.64 0.68
CA LEU A 61 9.45 -16.16 -0.22
C LEU A 61 9.95 -14.76 0.16
N GLU A 62 9.06 -13.86 0.54
CA GLU A 62 9.43 -12.54 1.07
C GLU A 62 10.11 -12.67 2.43
N HIS A 63 9.53 -13.45 3.35
CA HIS A 63 10.05 -13.68 4.69
C HIS A 63 11.49 -14.25 4.66
N ASN A 64 11.77 -15.20 3.77
CA ASN A 64 13.11 -15.77 3.62
C ASN A 64 14.12 -14.83 2.95
N ASN A 65 13.66 -13.70 2.40
CA ASN A 65 14.49 -12.67 1.76
C ASN A 65 14.20 -11.29 2.39
N MET A 66 14.20 -11.22 3.73
CA MET A 66 13.89 -10.00 4.46
C MET A 66 14.71 -8.80 3.97
N LEU A 67 14.06 -7.63 3.88
CA LEU A 67 14.64 -6.36 3.44
C LEU A 67 15.13 -6.33 1.98
N SER A 68 15.07 -7.44 1.24
CA SER A 68 15.37 -7.44 -0.19
C SER A 68 14.28 -6.72 -0.97
N THR A 69 14.68 -5.83 -1.88
CA THR A 69 13.76 -5.14 -2.79
C THR A 69 13.63 -5.85 -4.14
N ALA A 70 14.24 -7.03 -4.30
CA ALA A 70 14.21 -7.80 -5.53
C ALA A 70 12.82 -8.36 -5.84
N ASN A 71 12.47 -8.41 -7.13
CA ASN A 71 11.20 -8.97 -7.60
C ASN A 71 11.31 -10.49 -7.79
N TYR A 72 11.30 -11.24 -6.70
CA TYR A 72 11.46 -12.71 -6.74
C TYR A 72 10.33 -13.43 -7.48
N TYR A 73 9.11 -12.88 -7.47
CA TYR A 73 7.98 -13.39 -8.24
C TYR A 73 8.06 -13.05 -9.74
N ARG A 74 9.01 -12.20 -10.15
CA ARG A 74 9.16 -11.69 -11.52
C ARG A 74 7.84 -11.12 -12.06
N LEU A 75 7.10 -10.43 -11.21
CA LEU A 75 5.83 -9.81 -11.57
C LEU A 75 6.08 -8.68 -12.60
N PRO A 76 5.12 -8.42 -13.50
CA PRO A 76 5.24 -7.32 -14.44
C PRO A 76 5.37 -5.96 -13.74
N ASN A 77 6.13 -5.02 -14.33
CA ASN A 77 6.39 -3.72 -13.71
C ASN A 77 5.13 -2.89 -13.43
N TYR A 78 4.08 -3.05 -14.22
CA TYR A 78 2.80 -2.35 -14.00
C TYR A 78 2.06 -2.85 -12.74
N PHE A 79 2.44 -4.00 -12.20
CA PHE A 79 1.86 -4.54 -10.96
C PHE A 79 2.45 -3.88 -9.71
N ASN A 80 3.51 -3.06 -9.86
CA ASN A 80 4.18 -2.37 -8.76
C ASN A 80 3.36 -1.26 -8.08
N PHE A 81 2.37 -0.67 -8.77
CA PHE A 81 1.73 0.59 -8.34
C PHE A 81 0.19 0.51 -8.26
N THR A 82 -0.35 -0.70 -8.11
CA THR A 82 -1.81 -0.87 -8.19
C THR A 82 -2.46 -0.67 -6.83
N GLY A 83 -3.16 0.46 -6.68
CA GLY A 83 -4.11 0.73 -5.59
C GLY A 83 -5.36 -0.17 -5.66
N GLY A 84 -5.18 -1.47 -5.88
CA GLY A 84 -6.24 -2.41 -6.24
C GLY A 84 -5.82 -3.88 -6.28
N GLY A 85 -5.08 -4.36 -5.27
CA GLY A 85 -5.16 -5.77 -4.88
C GLY A 85 -3.90 -6.63 -4.96
N GLY A 86 -2.72 -6.13 -4.60
CA GLY A 86 -1.59 -7.04 -4.44
C GLY A 86 -0.35 -6.46 -3.75
N GLY A 87 0.05 -5.24 -4.12
CA GLY A 87 1.27 -4.58 -3.61
C GLY A 87 2.55 -5.39 -3.86
N LEU A 88 3.45 -4.92 -4.73
CA LEU A 88 4.69 -5.65 -4.96
C LEU A 88 5.67 -5.47 -3.80
N GLY A 89 6.01 -6.58 -3.14
CA GLY A 89 7.16 -6.68 -2.24
C GLY A 89 6.98 -5.86 -0.97
N VAL A 90 6.57 -6.52 0.10
CA VAL A 90 6.39 -5.92 1.43
C VAL A 90 7.61 -5.08 1.86
N PHE A 91 8.82 -5.56 1.60
CA PHE A 91 10.06 -4.86 1.94
C PHE A 91 10.41 -3.68 1.01
N ARG A 92 9.90 -3.66 -0.22
CA ARG A 92 10.05 -2.49 -1.10
C ARG A 92 9.24 -1.31 -0.57
N GLU A 93 8.05 -1.59 -0.05
CA GLU A 93 7.22 -0.59 0.62
C GLU A 93 7.93 -0.06 1.88
N ILE A 94 8.36 -0.94 2.79
CA ILE A 94 9.13 -0.57 3.99
C ILE A 94 10.34 0.30 3.67
N VAL A 95 11.21 -0.14 2.75
CA VAL A 95 12.44 0.59 2.40
C VAL A 95 12.12 1.97 1.82
N THR A 96 11.04 2.08 1.05
CA THR A 96 10.57 3.37 0.53
C THR A 96 10.15 4.29 1.68
N TYR A 97 9.34 3.79 2.61
CA TYR A 97 8.88 4.56 3.75
C TYR A 97 9.99 4.97 4.71
N ILE A 98 11.00 4.12 4.95
CA ILE A 98 12.20 4.47 5.73
C ILE A 98 12.91 5.64 5.07
N LYS A 99 13.11 5.57 3.75
CA LYS A 99 13.80 6.61 2.98
C LYS A 99 13.04 7.94 3.00
N THR A 100 11.72 7.92 2.76
CA THR A 100 10.91 9.13 2.75
C THR A 100 10.75 9.73 4.15
N THR A 101 10.65 8.89 5.18
CA THR A 101 10.67 9.34 6.59
C THR A 101 11.96 10.08 6.89
N ASN A 102 13.12 9.55 6.49
CA ASN A 102 14.40 10.23 6.69
C ASN A 102 14.48 11.57 5.94
N TRP A 103 13.86 11.71 4.76
CA TRP A 103 13.77 13.00 4.08
C TRP A 103 12.93 14.03 4.84
N VAL A 104 11.78 13.62 5.37
CA VAL A 104 10.94 14.49 6.21
C VAL A 104 11.69 14.88 7.48
N LEU A 105 12.30 13.90 8.16
CA LEU A 105 13.07 14.14 9.37
C LEU A 105 14.31 15.00 9.12
N ALA A 106 14.94 14.94 7.95
CA ALA A 106 16.04 15.83 7.58
C ALA A 106 15.57 17.24 7.14
N GLY A 107 14.26 17.45 6.96
CA GLY A 107 13.70 18.69 6.41
C GLY A 107 13.96 18.85 4.91
N ALA A 108 14.33 17.78 4.20
CA ALA A 108 14.63 17.82 2.77
C ALA A 108 13.36 17.88 1.91
N ILE A 109 12.34 17.07 2.27
CA ILE A 109 11.03 17.05 1.60
C ILE A 109 9.96 16.77 2.66
N GLY A 110 9.09 17.75 2.92
CA GLY A 110 8.09 17.65 3.98
C GLY A 110 6.79 16.94 3.59
N CYS A 111 6.51 16.67 2.31
CA CYS A 111 5.17 16.23 1.88
C CYS A 111 4.89 14.72 2.03
N PHE A 112 5.89 13.92 2.39
CA PHE A 112 5.69 12.47 2.55
C PHE A 112 5.05 12.12 3.91
N PRO A 113 4.26 11.04 3.98
CA PRO A 113 3.85 10.44 5.25
C PRO A 113 5.06 9.89 6.02
N LEU A 114 4.93 9.80 7.34
CA LEU A 114 5.93 9.26 8.24
C LEU A 114 5.60 7.82 8.62
N LEU A 115 6.61 6.94 8.57
CA LEU A 115 6.56 5.59 9.09
C LEU A 115 7.01 5.58 10.54
N TYR A 116 6.08 5.42 11.48
CA TYR A 116 6.40 5.46 12.90
C TYR A 116 6.97 4.15 13.41
N HIS A 117 6.49 3.03 12.86
CA HIS A 117 6.92 1.69 13.26
C HIS A 117 6.57 0.67 12.19
N TRP A 118 7.40 -0.37 12.05
CA TRP A 118 7.06 -1.56 11.27
C TRP A 118 7.51 -2.82 12.02
N ARG A 119 6.79 -3.92 11.85
CA ARG A 119 7.18 -5.22 12.43
C ARG A 119 6.56 -6.38 11.66
N ILE A 120 7.29 -7.49 11.57
CA ILE A 120 6.74 -8.77 11.12
C ILE A 120 6.12 -9.49 12.31
N LEU A 121 4.87 -9.88 12.21
CA LEU A 121 4.10 -10.58 13.23
C LEU A 121 3.57 -11.90 12.67
N PRO A 122 3.41 -12.95 13.52
CA PRO A 122 2.61 -14.11 13.14
C PRO A 122 1.19 -13.66 12.81
N ARG A 123 0.63 -14.16 11.70
CA ARG A 123 -0.70 -13.77 11.25
C ARG A 123 -1.76 -14.33 12.20
N SER A 124 -2.47 -13.44 12.86
CA SER A 124 -3.35 -13.79 14.00
C SER A 124 -4.79 -14.16 13.62
N SER A 125 -5.22 -13.90 12.39
CA SER A 125 -6.56 -14.23 11.89
C SER A 125 -6.56 -15.57 11.17
N ALA A 126 -7.64 -16.35 11.36
CA ALA A 126 -7.94 -17.48 10.49
C ALA A 126 -7.90 -16.96 9.06
N VAL A 127 -6.93 -17.43 8.27
CA VAL A 127 -6.78 -17.06 6.87
C VAL A 127 -8.13 -17.35 6.23
N LYS A 128 -8.86 -16.29 5.85
CA LYS A 128 -10.11 -16.49 5.13
C LYS A 128 -9.75 -17.26 3.86
N PRO A 129 -10.40 -18.39 3.58
CA PRO A 129 -10.12 -19.14 2.36
C PRO A 129 -10.19 -18.20 1.18
N LEU A 130 -9.23 -18.34 0.27
CA LEU A 130 -9.22 -17.61 -0.98
C LEU A 130 -10.55 -17.90 -1.69
N ASP A 131 -11.32 -16.85 -1.98
CA ASP A 131 -12.47 -16.99 -2.86
C ASP A 131 -11.94 -17.29 -4.26
N GLU A 132 -12.12 -18.52 -4.70
CA GLU A 132 -11.56 -19.01 -5.96
C GLU A 132 -12.22 -18.35 -7.19
N ASP A 133 -13.45 -17.86 -7.09
CA ASP A 133 -14.11 -17.13 -8.17
C ASP A 133 -13.55 -15.71 -8.28
N ASP A 134 -13.50 -14.98 -7.16
CA ASP A 134 -12.90 -13.63 -7.10
C ASP A 134 -11.43 -13.66 -7.53
N HIS A 135 -10.69 -14.67 -7.08
CA HIS A 135 -9.29 -14.86 -7.45
C HIS A 135 -9.12 -15.11 -8.95
N ARG A 136 -9.93 -16.01 -9.54
CA ARG A 136 -9.90 -16.27 -10.98
C ARG A 136 -10.24 -15.02 -11.77
N GLU A 137 -11.25 -14.26 -11.36
CA GLU A 137 -11.62 -13.02 -12.03
C GLU A 137 -10.50 -11.98 -11.94
N PHE A 138 -9.89 -11.82 -10.76
CA PHE A 138 -8.76 -10.92 -10.57
C PHE A 138 -7.59 -11.28 -11.48
N VAL A 139 -7.20 -12.56 -11.51
CA VAL A 139 -6.11 -13.05 -12.35
C VAL A 139 -6.43 -12.87 -13.84
N ARG A 140 -7.67 -13.12 -14.26
CA ARG A 140 -8.13 -12.88 -15.64
C ARG A 140 -7.99 -11.43 -16.06
N ARG A 141 -8.34 -10.48 -15.18
CA ARG A 141 -8.15 -9.03 -15.41
C ARG A 141 -6.68 -8.65 -15.60
N TRP A 142 -5.76 -9.46 -15.06
CA TRP A 142 -4.32 -9.32 -15.24
C TRP A 142 -3.75 -10.26 -16.31
N ASN A 143 -4.49 -10.46 -17.41
CA ASN A 143 -4.10 -11.29 -18.56
C ASN A 143 -3.79 -12.75 -18.18
N SER A 144 -4.47 -13.28 -17.16
CA SER A 144 -4.28 -14.65 -16.69
C SER A 144 -2.81 -15.00 -16.38
N ASN A 145 -2.06 -14.02 -15.87
CA ASN A 145 -0.63 -14.17 -15.66
C ASN A 145 -0.34 -15.14 -14.49
N LYS A 146 0.29 -16.29 -14.81
CA LYS A 146 0.63 -17.33 -13.83
C LYS A 146 1.50 -16.85 -12.67
N ARG A 147 2.31 -15.80 -12.85
CA ARG A 147 3.14 -15.23 -11.79
C ARG A 147 2.30 -14.43 -10.79
N ILE A 148 1.27 -13.72 -11.28
CA ILE A 148 0.30 -13.00 -10.44
C ILE A 148 -0.57 -14.01 -9.69
N ASP A 149 -1.05 -15.07 -10.37
CA ASP A 149 -1.78 -16.18 -9.72
C ASP A 149 -0.99 -16.78 -8.55
N ARG A 150 0.27 -17.20 -8.80
CA ARG A 150 1.15 -17.72 -7.76
C ARG A 150 1.33 -16.73 -6.61
N PHE A 151 1.65 -15.47 -6.91
CA PHE A 151 1.87 -14.45 -5.88
C PHE A 151 0.64 -14.27 -4.97
N LEU A 152 -0.56 -14.21 -5.55
CA LEU A 152 -1.79 -14.04 -4.78
C LEU A 152 -2.12 -15.27 -3.93
N ARG A 153 -1.86 -16.48 -4.44
CA ARG A 153 -2.00 -17.73 -3.67
C ARG A 153 -1.03 -17.77 -2.49
N ASP A 154 0.23 -17.43 -2.73
CA ASP A 154 1.26 -17.38 -1.68
C ASP A 154 0.93 -16.30 -0.63
N LYS A 155 0.36 -15.15 -1.03
CA LYS A 155 -0.17 -14.11 -0.12
C LYS A 155 -1.38 -14.61 0.69
N ALA A 156 -2.28 -15.36 0.06
CA ALA A 156 -3.44 -15.91 0.74
C ALA A 156 -2.99 -16.87 1.86
N SER A 157 -2.06 -17.78 1.57
CA SER A 157 -1.54 -18.77 2.53
C SER A 157 -0.45 -18.27 3.48
N ALA A 158 -0.05 -16.99 3.39
CA ALA A 158 1.01 -16.41 4.19
C ALA A 158 0.77 -16.56 5.70
N GLN A 159 1.79 -17.07 6.40
CA GLN A 159 1.79 -17.30 7.85
C GLN A 159 2.16 -16.06 8.67
N TYR A 160 2.78 -15.08 8.01
CA TYR A 160 3.21 -13.83 8.61
C TYR A 160 2.44 -12.66 8.02
N GLU A 161 2.32 -11.60 8.80
CA GLU A 161 1.86 -10.30 8.33
C GLU A 161 2.82 -9.22 8.78
N GLU A 162 3.06 -8.27 7.90
CA GLU A 162 3.70 -7.02 8.25
C GLU A 162 2.64 -6.08 8.84
N LEU A 163 2.96 -5.52 9.99
CA LEU A 163 2.31 -4.34 10.51
C LEU A 163 3.13 -3.11 10.12
N LEU A 164 2.55 -2.22 9.32
CA LEU A 164 3.12 -0.94 8.93
C LEU A 164 2.27 0.17 9.56
N SER A 165 2.85 0.94 10.49
CA SER A 165 2.17 2.04 11.18
C SER A 165 2.55 3.39 10.56
N GLU A 166 1.68 3.90 9.70
CA GLU A 166 1.78 5.22 9.09
C GLU A 166 0.80 6.20 9.75
N VAL A 167 1.09 7.50 9.72
CA VAL A 167 0.02 8.51 9.84
C VAL A 167 -0.11 9.13 8.48
N VAL A 168 -1.31 9.03 7.88
CA VAL A 168 -1.71 10.05 6.92
C VAL A 168 -1.90 11.29 7.76
N ASP A 169 -0.93 12.22 7.71
CA ASP A 169 -1.05 13.52 8.36
C ASP A 169 -2.34 14.16 7.88
N ARG A 170 -3.40 13.99 8.66
CA ARG A 170 -4.57 14.85 8.54
C ARG A 170 -4.07 16.16 9.07
N GLU A 171 -4.03 17.17 8.20
CA GLU A 171 -4.09 18.54 8.67
C GLU A 171 -5.07 18.60 9.84
N VAL A 172 -4.57 19.10 10.96
CA VAL A 172 -5.35 19.36 12.16
C VAL A 172 -6.52 20.26 11.74
N GLY A 173 -7.72 19.67 11.62
CA GLY A 173 -8.98 20.41 11.71
C GLY A 173 -9.63 20.92 10.42
N GLN A 174 -9.77 20.13 9.34
CA GLN A 174 -10.88 20.37 8.40
C GLN A 174 -11.71 19.11 8.09
N PRO A 175 -13.06 19.17 8.22
CA PRO A 175 -13.94 18.12 7.75
C PRO A 175 -13.81 17.97 6.24
N ARG A 176 -13.87 16.74 5.74
CA ARG A 176 -14.07 16.48 4.31
C ARG A 176 -15.35 17.19 3.90
N LEU A 177 -15.25 18.20 3.03
CA LEU A 177 -16.41 18.72 2.32
C LEU A 177 -17.03 17.52 1.61
N GLY A 178 -18.26 17.19 2.00
CA GLY A 178 -18.98 16.05 1.48
C GLY A 178 -18.94 16.07 -0.05
N ARG A 179 -18.79 14.89 -0.65
CA ARG A 179 -18.93 14.68 -2.08
C ARG A 179 -20.35 15.13 -2.46
N GLN A 180 -20.51 16.41 -2.81
CA GLN A 180 -21.72 16.90 -3.42
C GLN A 180 -21.85 16.14 -4.74
N LYS A 181 -22.89 15.30 -4.81
CA LYS A 181 -23.41 14.79 -6.07
C LYS A 181 -23.92 15.99 -6.88
N GLY A 182 -23.00 16.69 -7.54
CA GLY A 182 -23.31 17.58 -8.64
C GLY A 182 -23.77 16.73 -9.81
N ARG A 183 -25.09 16.61 -9.97
CA ARG A 183 -25.70 16.17 -11.22
C ARG A 183 -25.36 17.17 -12.32
N GLU A 184 -25.09 16.62 -13.50
CA GLU A 184 -25.20 17.23 -14.82
C GLU A 184 -24.23 18.37 -15.20
N ARG A 185 -23.23 18.00 -16.01
CA ARG A 185 -23.19 18.58 -17.37
C ARG A 185 -22.60 17.61 -18.39
N ILE A 186 -23.39 17.43 -19.42
CA ILE A 186 -23.23 16.57 -20.59
C ILE A 186 -22.03 17.05 -21.42
N LEU A 187 -21.13 16.14 -21.78
CA LEU A 187 -20.34 16.23 -23.00
C LEU A 187 -20.55 14.94 -23.78
N ARG A 188 -21.46 15.01 -24.77
CA ARG A 188 -21.54 14.03 -25.86
C ARG A 188 -20.18 14.02 -26.55
N VAL A 189 -19.43 12.93 -26.40
CA VAL A 189 -18.42 12.55 -27.40
C VAL A 189 -19.06 11.44 -28.23
N THR A 190 -19.34 11.78 -29.48
CA THR A 190 -19.89 10.90 -30.51
C THR A 190 -18.98 9.68 -30.71
N LYS A 191 -19.59 8.50 -30.77
CA LYS A 191 -18.95 7.25 -31.17
C LYS A 191 -18.49 7.36 -32.64
N SER A 192 -17.19 7.30 -32.88
CA SER A 192 -16.63 6.80 -34.14
C SER A 192 -15.55 5.77 -33.79
N HIS A 193 -15.83 4.50 -34.14
CA HIS A 193 -14.88 3.40 -34.06
C HIS A 193 -13.79 3.59 -35.13
N PRO A 194 -12.49 3.56 -34.80
CA PRO A 194 -11.45 3.32 -35.79
C PRO A 194 -11.34 1.81 -36.04
N GLN A 195 -11.68 1.38 -37.25
CA GLN A 195 -11.32 0.07 -37.79
C GLN A 195 -9.79 0.01 -38.01
N PRO A 196 -9.11 -1.12 -37.73
CA PRO A 196 -7.69 -1.27 -38.00
C PRO A 196 -7.46 -1.46 -39.50
N ARG A 197 -6.69 -0.56 -40.13
CA ARG A 197 -6.20 -0.77 -41.50
C ARG A 197 -4.89 -1.56 -41.48
N SER A 198 -4.82 -2.50 -42.40
CA SER A 198 -3.75 -3.45 -42.67
C SER A 198 -2.45 -2.80 -43.19
N ARG A 199 -1.34 -3.49 -42.93
CA ARG A 199 0.02 -3.29 -43.47
C ARG A 199 0.09 -3.29 -45.00
N GLY A 200 1.11 -2.58 -45.52
CA GLY A 200 1.56 -2.48 -46.92
C GLY A 200 1.36 -1.04 -47.41
N GLU A 201 2.32 -0.30 -47.95
CA GLU A 201 3.64 -0.59 -48.53
C GLU A 201 4.58 0.60 -48.28
N GLU A 202 5.87 0.30 -48.43
CA GLU A 202 6.99 1.17 -48.81
C GLU A 202 6.69 2.64 -49.17
N ASP A 203 7.43 3.55 -48.55
CA ASP A 203 8.07 4.62 -49.32
C ASP A 203 9.42 4.99 -48.72
N THR A 204 10.35 5.15 -49.64
CA THR A 204 11.80 5.20 -49.47
C THR A 204 12.26 6.67 -49.43
N LEU A 205 13.49 6.87 -48.97
CA LEU A 205 14.39 8.02 -49.16
C LEU A 205 14.33 9.13 -48.09
N VAL A 206 15.41 9.80 -47.66
CA VAL A 206 16.89 9.73 -47.84
C VAL A 206 17.44 10.72 -46.77
N GLU A 207 18.62 10.41 -46.23
CA GLU A 207 19.53 11.22 -45.37
C GLU A 207 19.07 11.70 -43.99
#